data_AF-A0A849TQ03-F1
#
_entry.id   AF-A0A849TQ03-F1
#
_cell.length_a   1.000
_cell.length_b   1.000
_cell.length_c   1.000
_cell.angle_alpha   90.00
_cell.angle_beta   90.00
_cell.angle_gamma   90.00
#
_symmetry.space_group_name_H-M   'P 1'
#
loop_
_entity.id
_entity.type
_entity.pdbx_description
1 polymer ?
#
loop_
_entity_poly.entity_id
_entity_poly.type
_entity_poly.pdbx_seq_one_letter_code
_entity_poly.pdbx_strand_id
1 'polypeptide(L)'
;MGFKCGIVGLPNVGKSTLFNALTQTAAAEAANYPFCTIEPNVGEVGVPDPRVENLAAIAGSQKLIPTRLTFVDIAGLVRGASKGEGLGNQFLSHIREVD
;
A
#
# COMPACT_ATOMS: atom_id res chain seq x y z
N MET A 1 -5.80 15.44 -5.94
CA MET A 1 -4.62 14.98 -5.18
C MET A 1 -5.08 13.78 -4.37
N GLY A 2 -4.63 12.59 -4.73
CA GLY A 2 -4.91 11.37 -3.96
C GLY A 2 -3.77 11.15 -2.97
N PHE A 3 -4.11 10.77 -1.73
CA PHE A 3 -3.13 10.50 -0.67
C PHE A 3 -2.61 9.07 -0.82
N LYS A 4 -1.30 8.92 -1.09
CA LYS A 4 -0.63 7.62 -1.26
C LYS A 4 0.27 7.32 -0.06
N CYS A 5 -0.07 6.31 0.72
CA CYS A 5 0.73 5.85 1.85
C CYS A 5 1.67 4.72 1.44
N GLY A 6 2.98 4.93 1.55
CA GLY A 6 3.99 3.89 1.29
C GLY A 6 4.24 3.00 2.51
N ILE A 7 4.13 1.68 2.34
CA ILE A 7 4.55 0.71 3.35
C ILE A 7 6.05 0.45 3.18
N VAL A 8 6.84 0.90 4.15
CA VAL A 8 8.29 0.73 4.18
C VAL A 8 8.73 -0.20 5.30
N GLY A 9 9.86 -0.86 5.10
CA GLY A 9 10.43 -1.76 6.11
C GLY A 9 11.48 -2.70 5.54
N LEU A 10 12.18 -3.38 6.43
CA LEU A 10 13.23 -4.34 6.06
C LEU A 10 12.67 -5.51 5.24
N PRO A 11 13.53 -6.28 4.55
CA PRO A 11 13.12 -7.54 3.94
C PRO A 11 12.50 -8.49 4.97
N ASN A 12 11.47 -9.25 4.58
CA ASN A 12 10.85 -10.33 5.37
C ASN A 12 10.18 -9.94 6.71
N VAL A 13 9.83 -8.66 6.91
CA VAL A 13 9.09 -8.20 8.12
C VAL A 13 7.58 -8.29 8.00
N GLY A 14 7.05 -8.90 6.93
CA GLY A 14 5.60 -9.05 6.70
C GLY A 14 4.91 -7.88 5.98
N LYS A 15 5.66 -7.01 5.27
CA LYS A 15 5.08 -5.88 4.50
C LYS A 15 3.99 -6.32 3.53
N SER A 16 4.29 -7.31 2.68
CA SER A 16 3.34 -7.81 1.68
C SER A 16 2.17 -8.55 2.34
N THR A 17 2.37 -9.18 3.50
CA THR A 17 1.29 -9.76 4.30
C THR A 17 0.33 -8.68 4.80
N LEU A 18 0.84 -7.58 5.34
CA LEU A 18 0.03 -6.43 5.77
C LEU A 18 -0.68 -5.76 4.60
N PHE A 19 0.02 -5.54 3.48
CA PHE A 19 -0.56 -4.98 2.27
C PHE A 19 -1.76 -5.81 1.79
N ASN A 20 -1.60 -7.13 1.70
CA ASN A 20 -2.67 -8.04 1.28
C ASN A 20 -3.86 -8.02 2.25
N ALA A 21 -3.60 -7.91 3.54
CA ALA A 21 -4.65 -7.81 4.55
C ALA A 21 -5.44 -6.50 4.42
N LEU A 22 -4.76 -5.38 4.12
CA LEU A 22 -5.38 -4.07 3.94
C LEU A 22 -6.19 -3.97 2.64
N THR A 23 -5.66 -4.51 1.55
CA THR A 23 -6.27 -4.33 0.22
C THR A 23 -7.38 -5.34 -0.07
N GLN A 24 -7.50 -6.41 0.74
CA GLN A 24 -8.47 -7.52 0.59
C GLN A 24 -8.57 -8.05 -0.86
N THR A 25 -7.56 -7.77 -1.68
CA THR A 25 -7.50 -8.14 -3.09
C THR A 25 -6.75 -9.47 -3.15
N ALA A 26 -7.45 -10.52 -3.54
CA ALA A 26 -6.91 -11.87 -3.74
C ALA A 26 -5.91 -11.97 -4.92
N ALA A 27 -5.06 -10.95 -5.15
CA ALA A 27 -4.26 -10.80 -6.37
C ALA A 27 -2.80 -10.41 -6.14
N ALA A 28 -2.30 -10.41 -4.90
CA ALA A 28 -0.87 -10.29 -4.66
C ALA A 28 -0.31 -11.70 -4.43
N GLU A 29 0.20 -12.31 -5.50
CA GLU A 29 0.91 -13.57 -5.46
C GLU A 29 2.09 -13.46 -4.48
N ALA A 30 1.92 -14.04 -3.29
CA ALA A 30 3.01 -14.24 -2.34
C ALA A 30 3.90 -15.40 -2.83
N ALA A 31 4.63 -15.18 -3.92
CA ALA A 31 5.63 -16.11 -4.38
C ALA A 31 6.91 -15.96 -3.53
N ASN A 32 7.34 -17.05 -2.88
CA ASN A 32 8.58 -17.13 -2.09
C ASN A 32 9.84 -17.16 -2.99
N TYR A 33 9.99 -16.19 -3.88
CA TYR A 33 11.23 -15.95 -4.60
C TYR A 33 11.90 -14.70 -4.03
N PRO A 34 13.20 -14.73 -3.70
CA PRO A 34 13.93 -13.50 -3.47
C PRO A 34 13.80 -12.69 -4.78
N PHE A 35 13.41 -11.40 -4.68
CA PHE A 35 13.29 -10.43 -5.79
C PHE A 35 11.93 -10.24 -6.50
N CYS A 36 10.80 -10.78 -6.03
CA CYS A 36 9.49 -10.48 -6.65
C CYS A 36 8.84 -9.20 -6.11
N THR A 37 9.27 -8.03 -6.60
CA THR A 37 8.49 -6.77 -6.73
C THR A 37 9.38 -5.72 -7.42
N ILE A 38 9.48 -5.79 -8.75
CA ILE A 38 10.15 -4.76 -9.55
C ILE A 38 9.25 -3.51 -9.68
N GLU A 39 7.93 -3.72 -9.75
CA GLU A 39 6.92 -2.66 -9.67
C GLU A 39 6.24 -2.67 -8.30
N PRO A 40 5.99 -1.51 -7.67
CA PRO A 40 5.34 -1.43 -6.37
C PRO A 40 3.87 -1.87 -6.48
N ASN A 41 3.41 -2.70 -5.53
CA ASN A 41 1.98 -3.06 -5.49
C ASN A 41 1.17 -1.86 -5.01
N VAL A 42 0.10 -1.50 -5.73
CA VAL A 42 -0.78 -0.38 -5.36
C VAL A 42 -2.18 -0.90 -5.11
N GLY A 43 -2.82 -0.47 -4.01
CA GLY A 43 -4.19 -0.86 -3.69
C GLY A 43 -4.98 0.28 -3.01
N GLU A 44 -6.28 0.35 -3.27
CA GLU A 44 -7.17 1.31 -2.63
C GLU A 44 -7.98 0.66 -1.52
N VAL A 45 -8.03 1.31 -0.36
CA VAL A 45 -8.73 0.82 0.84
C VAL A 45 -9.72 1.87 1.30
N GLY A 46 -10.97 1.46 1.55
CA GLY A 46 -11.98 2.33 2.14
C GLY A 46 -11.63 2.67 3.58
N VAL A 47 -11.71 3.95 3.95
CA VAL A 47 -11.50 4.39 5.33
C VAL A 47 -12.72 3.95 6.16
N PRO A 48 -12.52 3.12 7.19
CA PRO A 48 -13.62 2.73 8.08
C PRO A 48 -14.05 3.96 8.90
N ASP A 49 -15.29 4.40 8.69
CA ASP A 49 -15.86 5.54 9.42
C ASP A 49 -17.33 5.27 9.78
N PRO A 50 -17.63 4.93 11.06
CA PRO A 50 -18.99 4.63 11.50
C PRO A 50 -19.93 5.84 11.38
N ARG A 51 -19.41 7.06 11.26
CA ARG A 51 -20.22 8.26 11.08
C ARG A 51 -20.91 8.26 9.71
N VAL A 52 -20.25 7.73 8.69
CA VAL A 52 -20.80 7.66 7.34
C VAL A 52 -22.02 6.72 7.30
N GLU A 53 -21.96 5.61 8.04
CA GLU A 53 -23.07 4.66 8.19
C GLU A 53 -24.26 5.31 8.91
N ASN A 54 -24.00 5.99 10.02
CA ASN A 54 -25.04 6.70 10.77
C ASN A 54 -25.73 7.78 9.93
N LEU A 55 -24.96 8.56 9.18
CA LEU A 55 -25.50 9.60 8.29
C LEU A 55 -26.30 8.99 7.13
N ALA A 56 -25.82 7.89 6.55
CA ALA A 56 -26.54 7.18 5.49
C ALA A 56 -27.90 6.64 5.98
N ALA A 57 -27.96 6.14 7.22
CA ALA A 57 -29.19 5.66 7.85
C ALA A 57 -30.19 6.81 8.10
N ILE A 58 -29.71 7.96 8.61
CA ILE A 58 -30.55 9.14 8.86
C ILE A 58 -31.10 9.72 7.54
N ALA A 59 -30.27 9.79 6.51
CA ALA A 59 -30.63 10.40 5.22
C ALA A 59 -31.38 9.45 4.28
N GLY A 60 -31.47 8.15 4.58
CA GLY A 60 -32.06 7.15 3.69
C GLY A 60 -31.27 6.94 2.39
N SER A 61 -29.93 7.02 2.46
CA SER A 61 -29.09 6.93 1.27
C SER A 61 -29.13 5.53 0.64
N GLN A 62 -29.32 5.46 -0.68
CA GLN A 62 -29.29 4.19 -1.42
C GLN A 62 -27.88 3.60 -1.55
N LYS A 63 -26.84 4.43 -1.34
CA LYS A 63 -25.45 4.03 -1.51
C LYS A 63 -24.56 4.68 -0.45
N LEU A 64 -23.61 3.90 0.04
CA LEU A 64 -22.53 4.37 0.91
C LEU A 64 -21.24 4.45 0.08
N ILE A 65 -20.62 5.63 0.05
CA ILE A 65 -19.36 5.86 -0.66
C ILE A 65 -18.34 6.33 0.39
N PRO A 66 -17.45 5.45 0.89
CA PRO A 66 -16.42 5.85 1.83
C PRO A 66 -15.32 6.64 1.12
N THR A 67 -14.58 7.43 1.90
CA THR A 67 -13.29 7.95 1.43
C THR A 67 -12.34 6.80 1.20
N ARG A 68 -11.48 6.89 0.17
CA ARG A 68 -10.47 5.87 -0.14
C ARG A 68 -9.08 6.42 0.11
N LEU A 69 -8.20 5.56 0.63
CA LEU A 69 -6.76 5.80 0.74
C LEU A 69 -6.02 4.83 -0.18
N THR A 70 -4.95 5.31 -0.81
CA THR A 70 -4.10 4.46 -1.64
C THR A 70 -2.92 3.99 -0.82
N PHE A 71 -2.68 2.68 -0.78
CA PHE A 71 -1.48 2.07 -0.20
C PHE A 71 -0.55 1.59 -1.30
N VAL A 72 0.75 1.72 -1.06
CA VAL A 72 1.83 1.29 -1.96
C VAL A 72 2.78 0.37 -1.19
N ASP A 73 2.89 -0.90 -1.56
CA ASP A 73 3.92 -1.82 -1.02
C ASP A 73 5.25 -1.52 -1.70
N ILE A 74 6.18 -0.91 -0.96
CA ILE A 74 7.50 -0.58 -1.46
C ILE A 74 8.43 -1.76 -1.15
N ALA A 75 9.14 -2.24 -2.18
CA ALA A 75 10.13 -3.31 -2.06
C ALA A 75 11.08 -3.10 -0.87
N GLY A 76 11.57 -4.15 -0.23
CA GLY A 76 12.32 -4.02 1.03
C GLY A 76 13.60 -3.17 0.92
N LEU A 77 13.90 -2.41 1.98
CA LEU A 77 15.15 -1.62 2.08
C LEU A 77 16.37 -2.56 2.11
N VAL A 78 17.18 -2.54 1.04
CA VAL A 78 18.45 -3.26 0.99
C VAL A 78 19.55 -2.39 1.63
N ARG A 79 20.40 -2.99 2.48
CA ARG A 79 21.58 -2.29 3.01
C ARG A 79 22.42 -1.77 1.86
N GLY A 80 22.85 -0.51 1.93
CA GLY A 80 23.63 0.13 0.87
C GLY A 80 22.79 0.82 -0.20
N ALA A 81 21.47 0.94 -0.01
CA ALA A 81 20.60 1.61 -0.98
C ALA A 81 21.04 3.05 -1.32
N SER A 82 21.65 3.77 -0.37
CA SER A 82 22.18 5.12 -0.55
C SER A 82 23.55 5.20 -1.23
N LYS A 83 24.21 4.06 -1.50
CA LYS A 83 25.56 4.00 -2.07
C LYS A 83 25.60 3.81 -3.59
N GLY A 84 24.44 3.69 -4.24
CA GLY A 84 24.33 3.74 -5.71
C GLY A 84 24.64 2.44 -6.46
N GLU A 85 24.75 1.29 -5.80
CA GLU A 85 24.97 -0.02 -6.45
C GLU A 85 23.73 -0.59 -7.18
N GLY A 86 22.91 0.26 -7.79
CA GLY A 86 21.80 -0.12 -8.67
C GLY A 86 20.42 -0.16 -7.99
N LEU A 87 20.14 -1.19 -7.20
CA LEU A 87 18.79 -1.49 -6.67
C LEU A 87 18.29 -0.50 -5.59
N GLY A 88 19.20 0.22 -4.95
CA GLY A 88 18.87 1.21 -3.91
C GLY A 88 18.18 2.47 -4.41
N ASN A 89 18.56 2.92 -5.61
CA ASN A 89 18.02 4.16 -6.18
C ASN A 89 16.57 3.99 -6.65
N GLN A 90 16.22 2.79 -7.13
CA GLN A 90 14.84 2.42 -7.48
C GLN A 90 13.93 2.38 -6.23
N PHE A 91 14.47 1.89 -5.11
CA PHE A 91 13.76 1.95 -3.83
C PHE A 91 13.50 3.39 -3.38
N LEU A 92 14.52 4.25 -3.45
CA LEU A 92 14.40 5.66 -3.07
C LEU A 92 13.48 6.46 -4.01
N SER A 93 13.40 6.11 -5.30
CA SER A 93 12.44 6.74 -6.21
C SER A 93 11.01 6.38 -5.86
N HIS A 94 10.71 5.13 -5.51
CA HIS A 94 9.36 4.73 -5.09
C HIS A 94 8.90 5.42 -3.80
N ILE A 95 9.81 5.69 -2.85
CA ILE A 95 9.49 6.48 -1.66
C ILE A 95 9.12 7.93 -2.02
N ARG A 96 9.72 8.50 -3.08
CA ARG A 96 9.43 9.87 -3.50
C ARG A 96 8.09 10.02 -4.22
N GLU A 97 7.50 8.91 -4.66
CA GLU A 97 6.23 8.85 -5.39
C GLU A 97 5.01 8.67 -4.47
N VAL A 98 5.25 8.57 -3.15
CA VAL A 98 4.25 8.48 -2.08
C VAL A 98 4.32 9.73 -1.20
N ASP A 99 3.24 9.99 -0.45
CA ASP A 99 3.08 11.15 0.45
C ASP A 99 3.55 10.85 1.88
#